data_AF-A0AAJ1STI1-F1
#
_entry.id   AF-A0AAJ1STI1-F1
#
_cell.length_a   1.000
_cell.length_b   1.000
_cell.length_c   1.000
_cell.angle_alpha   90.00
_cell.angle_beta   90.00
_cell.angle_gamma   90.00
#
_symmetry.space_group_name_H-M   'P 1'
#
loop_
_entity.id
_entity.type
_entity.pdbx_description
1 polymer ?
#
loop_
_entity_poly.entity_id
_entity_poly.type
_entity_poly.pdbx_seq_one_letter_code
_entity_poly.pdbx_strand_id
1 'polypeptide(L)'
;MTDSGAGGANDPFDGNDGIVAGPAHAETPESIADDVRHDIQLGQVQDDVAHVLQERFEDAGIDARPEEVDDLAEEIERDASS
;
A
#
# COMPACT_ATOMS: atom_id res chain seq x y z
N MET A 1 -34.61 -41.80 22.10
CA MET A 1 -35.04 -40.58 21.41
C MET A 1 -33.96 -40.27 20.39
N THR A 2 -34.27 -40.43 19.11
CA THR A 2 -33.38 -40.13 17.99
C THR A 2 -33.55 -38.65 17.64
N ASP A 3 -32.48 -37.88 17.70
CA ASP A 3 -32.41 -36.60 16.98
C ASP A 3 -31.41 -36.77 15.84
N SER A 4 -31.92 -36.57 14.62
CA SER A 4 -31.18 -36.55 13.38
C SER A 4 -31.05 -35.08 12.97
N GLY A 5 -29.82 -34.58 12.85
CA GLY A 5 -29.54 -33.25 12.31
C GLY A 5 -28.35 -33.31 11.37
N ALA A 6 -28.63 -33.20 10.07
CA ALA A 6 -27.82 -32.70 8.95
C ALA A 6 -26.28 -32.92 9.02
N GLY A 7 -25.62 -33.68 8.13
CA GLY A 7 -25.79 -33.64 6.68
C GLY A 7 -25.14 -32.38 6.11
N GLY A 8 -23.84 -32.44 5.81
CA GLY A 8 -23.17 -31.39 5.02
C GLY A 8 -21.64 -31.39 5.13
N ALA A 9 -20.98 -31.84 4.05
CA ALA A 9 -19.63 -31.46 3.62
C ALA A 9 -18.42 -31.89 4.48
N ASN A 10 -17.97 -33.13 4.30
CA ASN A 10 -16.54 -33.37 4.18
C ASN A 10 -16.12 -32.86 2.80
N ASP A 11 -15.88 -31.56 2.67
CA ASP A 11 -15.34 -30.97 1.44
C ASP A 11 -13.81 -31.02 1.51
N PRO A 12 -13.12 -31.78 0.65
CA PRO A 12 -11.65 -31.88 0.67
C PRO A 12 -10.95 -30.63 0.10
N PHE A 13 -11.68 -29.54 -0.15
CA PHE A 13 -11.14 -28.27 -0.63
C PHE A 13 -11.00 -27.19 0.47
N ASP A 14 -11.19 -27.52 1.75
CA ASP A 14 -10.83 -26.64 2.88
C ASP A 14 -9.33 -26.70 3.22
N GLY A 15 -8.52 -26.88 2.19
CA GLY A 15 -7.12 -27.26 2.31
C GLY A 15 -6.30 -26.59 1.25
N ASN A 16 -5.88 -25.36 1.55
CA ASN A 16 -4.68 -24.77 0.98
C ASN A 16 -4.76 -24.44 -0.53
N ASP A 17 -5.60 -23.49 -0.88
CA ASP A 17 -5.02 -22.36 -1.60
C ASP A 17 -4.62 -21.35 -0.54
N GLY A 18 -3.35 -21.40 -0.17
CA GLY A 18 -2.68 -20.25 0.41
C GLY A 18 -2.85 -19.12 -0.58
N ILE A 19 -3.95 -18.40 -0.47
CA ILE A 19 -3.99 -16.98 -0.78
C ILE A 19 -2.88 -16.47 0.10
N VAL A 20 -1.68 -16.38 -0.48
CA VAL A 20 -0.65 -15.49 0.00
C VAL A 20 -1.41 -14.18 0.01
N ALA A 21 -1.95 -13.83 1.17
CA ALA A 21 -2.24 -12.46 1.49
C ALA A 21 -0.89 -11.81 1.24
N GLY A 22 -0.74 -11.26 0.02
CA GLY A 22 0.37 -10.40 -0.32
C GLY A 22 0.50 -9.48 0.88
N PRO A 23 1.73 -9.31 1.38
CA PRO A 23 1.99 -8.76 2.71
C PRO A 23 1.01 -7.62 2.88
N ALA A 24 0.20 -7.62 3.95
CA ALA A 24 -0.61 -6.45 4.26
C ALA A 24 0.38 -5.29 4.18
N HIS A 25 0.33 -4.54 3.07
CA HIS A 25 1.37 -3.61 2.70
C HIS A 25 1.18 -2.53 3.74
N ALA A 26 1.96 -2.61 4.80
CA ALA A 26 2.03 -1.52 5.75
C ALA A 26 2.49 -0.36 4.89
N GLU A 27 1.61 0.60 4.68
CA GLU A 27 1.94 1.86 4.04
C GLU A 27 3.11 2.44 4.84
N THR A 28 4.32 2.34 4.29
CA THR A 28 5.52 2.94 4.86
C THR A 28 5.91 4.15 4.03
N PRO A 29 6.69 5.09 4.59
CA PRO A 29 7.15 6.24 3.84
C PRO A 29 7.82 5.86 2.51
N GLU A 30 8.62 4.81 2.52
CA GLU A 30 9.35 4.32 1.35
C GLU A 30 8.43 3.68 0.30
N SER A 31 7.42 2.92 0.73
CA SER A 31 6.44 2.32 -0.19
C SER A 31 5.63 3.39 -0.91
N ILE A 32 5.20 4.42 -0.18
CA ILE A 32 4.48 5.56 -0.73
C ILE A 32 5.39 6.37 -1.66
N ALA A 33 6.66 6.53 -1.29
CA ALA A 33 7.64 7.21 -2.15
C ALA A 33 7.84 6.49 -3.48
N ASP A 34 7.94 5.17 -3.46
CA ASP A 34 8.05 4.35 -4.68
C ASP A 34 6.80 4.49 -5.57
N ASP A 35 5.61 4.53 -4.97
CA ASP A 35 4.36 4.74 -5.70
C ASP A 35 4.29 6.14 -6.33
N VAL A 36 4.60 7.19 -5.57
CA VAL A 36 4.61 8.56 -6.07
C VAL A 36 5.66 8.74 -7.18
N ARG A 37 6.83 8.11 -7.04
CA ARG A 37 7.85 8.07 -8.10
C ARG A 37 7.30 7.46 -9.39
N HIS A 38 6.60 6.33 -9.27
CA HIS A 38 5.98 5.66 -10.42
C HIS A 38 4.94 6.57 -11.08
N ASP A 39 4.10 7.24 -10.27
CA ASP A 39 3.08 8.16 -10.75
C ASP A 39 3.70 9.35 -11.51
N ILE A 40 4.84 9.90 -11.05
CA ILE A 40 5.58 10.96 -11.77
C ILE A 40 6.09 10.45 -13.12
N GLN A 41 6.67 9.26 -13.16
CA GLN A 41 7.18 8.66 -14.40
C GLN A 41 6.07 8.41 -15.43
N LEU A 42 4.86 8.13 -14.97
CA LEU A 42 3.67 8.00 -15.81
C LEU A 42 3.02 9.35 -16.18
N GLY A 43 3.51 10.46 -15.62
CA GLY A 43 2.94 11.80 -15.80
C GLY A 43 1.61 11.99 -15.10
N GLN A 44 1.36 11.28 -14.00
CA GLN A 44 0.12 11.30 -13.23
C GLN A 44 0.15 12.27 -12.05
N VAL A 45 1.34 12.73 -11.64
CA VAL A 45 1.50 13.79 -10.64
C VAL A 45 1.43 15.16 -11.33
N GLN A 46 0.43 15.95 -10.96
CA GLN A 46 0.25 17.33 -11.46
C GLN A 46 0.49 18.41 -10.40
N ASP A 47 0.48 18.02 -9.13
CA ASP A 47 0.79 18.90 -8.00
C ASP A 47 2.25 18.73 -7.57
N ASP A 48 2.70 19.54 -6.62
CA ASP A 48 4.03 19.42 -6.03
C ASP A 48 4.19 18.07 -5.32
N VAL A 49 5.32 17.40 -5.53
CA VAL A 49 5.56 16.04 -5.01
C VAL A 49 5.47 15.99 -3.49
N ALA A 50 5.97 17.03 -2.80
CA ALA A 50 5.86 17.18 -1.36
C ALA A 50 4.41 17.22 -0.88
N HIS A 51 3.52 17.90 -1.62
CA HIS A 51 2.10 17.96 -1.27
C HIS A 51 1.44 16.58 -1.39
N VAL A 52 1.70 15.87 -2.48
CA VAL A 52 1.18 14.52 -2.70
C VAL A 52 1.67 13.54 -1.63
N LEU A 53 2.95 13.59 -1.28
CA LEU A 53 3.50 12.75 -0.20
C LEU A 53 2.85 13.05 1.15
N GLN A 54 2.66 14.33 1.48
CA GLN A 54 2.02 14.73 2.72
C GLN A 54 0.59 14.16 2.81
N GLU A 55 -0.22 14.30 1.75
CA GLU A 55 -1.57 13.74 1.72
C GLU A 55 -1.57 12.22 1.91
N ARG A 56 -0.66 11.51 1.24
CA ARG A 56 -0.55 10.05 1.36
C ARG A 56 -0.09 9.61 2.75
N PHE A 57 0.82 10.36 3.37
CA PHE A 57 1.26 10.09 4.74
C PHE A 57 0.12 10.31 5.74
N GLU A 58 -0.63 11.40 5.60
CA GLU A 58 -1.81 11.66 6.42
C GLU A 58 -2.87 10.56 6.27
N ASP A 59 -3.14 10.11 5.04
CA ASP A 59 -4.07 9.02 4.73
C ASP A 59 -3.60 7.66 5.28
N ALA A 60 -2.29 7.41 5.26
CA ALA A 60 -1.66 6.23 5.83
C ALA A 60 -1.50 6.28 7.36
N GLY A 61 -1.76 7.43 8.00
CA GLY A 61 -1.53 7.65 9.42
C GLY A 61 -0.05 7.70 9.80
N ILE A 62 0.82 8.08 8.86
CA ILE A 62 2.25 8.28 9.04
C ILE A 62 2.49 9.72 9.49
N ASP A 63 3.10 9.90 10.65
CA ASP A 63 3.54 11.21 11.13
C ASP A 63 4.96 11.49 10.62
N ALA A 64 5.06 12.33 9.59
CA ALA A 64 6.33 12.78 9.03
C ALA A 64 6.45 14.29 9.23
N ARG A 65 7.64 14.77 9.57
CA ARG A 65 7.87 16.21 9.67
C ARG A 65 7.91 16.82 8.26
N PRO A 66 7.48 18.09 8.09
CA PRO A 66 7.53 18.75 6.79
C PRO A 66 8.93 18.70 6.15
N GLU A 67 9.99 18.85 6.94
CA GLU A 67 11.36 18.78 6.40
C GLU A 67 11.72 17.39 5.86
N GLU A 68 11.16 16.32 6.44
CA GLU A 68 11.38 14.95 5.98
C GLU A 68 10.59 14.65 4.70
N VAL A 69 9.40 15.25 4.57
CA VAL A 69 8.59 15.17 3.35
C VAL A 69 9.28 15.91 2.20
N ASP A 70 9.80 17.11 2.46
CA ASP A 70 10.52 17.91 1.48
C ASP A 70 11.79 17.19 1.00
N ASP A 71 12.61 16.67 1.92
CA ASP A 71 13.82 15.91 1.60
C ASP A 71 13.49 14.69 0.71
N LEU A 72 12.43 13.94 1.05
CA LEU A 72 11.99 12.78 0.30
C LEU A 72 11.44 13.15 -1.09
N ALA A 73 10.70 14.27 -1.19
CA ALA A 73 10.21 14.77 -2.46
C ALA A 73 11.38 15.09 -3.42
N GLU A 74 12.43 15.75 -2.93
CA GLU A 74 13.62 16.04 -3.73
C GLU A 74 14.32 14.75 -4.23
N GLU A 75 14.38 13.71 -3.40
CA GLU A 75 14.93 12.41 -3.79
C GLU A 75 14.11 11.75 -4.90
N ILE A 76 12.79 11.70 -4.74
CA ILE A 76 11.87 11.13 -5.73
C ILE A 76 11.96 11.86 -7.07
N GLU A 77 11.97 13.19 -7.08
CA GLU A 77 12.03 13.98 -8.31
C GLU A 77 13.33 13.73 -9.09
N ARG A 78 14.46 13.64 -8.38
CA ARG A 78 15.76 13.30 -8.97
C ARG A 78 15.74 11.89 -9.57
N ASP A 79 15.17 10.94 -8.85
CA ASP A 79 15.10 9.53 -9.25
C ASP A 79 14.09 9.26 -10.37
N ALA A 80 13.04 10.08 -10.48
CA ALA A 80 12.07 10.02 -11.57
C ALA A 80 12.61 10.66 -12.86
N SER A 81 13.55 11.60 -12.73
CA SER A 81 14.16 12.32 -13.86
C SER A 81 15.36 11.61 -14.51
N SER A 82 15.84 10.50 -13.91
CA SER A 82 16.97 9.71 -14.43
C SER A 82 16.55 8.65 -15.45
#